data_AF-A0A661UHK4-F1
#
_entry.id   AF-A0A661UHK4-F1
#
_cell.length_a   1.000
_cell.length_b   1.000
_cell.length_c   1.000
_cell.angle_alpha   90.00
_cell.angle_beta   90.00
_cell.angle_gamma   90.00
#
_symmetry.space_group_name_H-M   'P 1'
#
loop_
_entity.id
_entity.type
_entity.pdbx_description
1 polymer ?
#
loop_
_entity_poly.entity_id
_entity_poly.type
_entity_poly.pdbx_seq_one_letter_code
_entity_poly.pdbx_strand_id
1 'polypeptide(L)'
;SIYKIISIIAFIILVFVLMLPQKYNINKKQKTEECIRNMKTIYEAIKNYMQDRNEDFNGTAQDLVRTGYLKRTYECPEDGVGDKYIMSGNHVTGEIIVKCPNEIAFPDHKLPESIIEE
;
A
#
# COMPACT_ATOMS: atom_id res chain seq x y z
N SER A 1 -44.00 20.17 -22.68
CA SER A 1 -43.49 19.93 -24.05
C SER A 1 -42.46 18.83 -24.00
N ILE A 2 -42.66 17.78 -24.80
CA ILE A 2 -41.87 16.52 -24.81
C ILE A 2 -40.36 16.79 -24.97
N TYR A 3 -39.99 17.80 -25.77
CA TYR A 3 -38.59 18.20 -25.99
C TYR A 3 -37.87 18.67 -24.72
N LYS A 4 -38.58 19.32 -23.79
CA LYS A 4 -37.98 19.74 -22.50
C LYS A 4 -37.62 18.54 -21.63
N ILE A 5 -38.46 17.50 -21.67
CA ILE A 5 -38.25 16.27 -20.89
C ILE A 5 -37.05 15.51 -21.46
N ILE A 6 -36.97 15.37 -22.78
CA ILE A 6 -35.85 14.71 -23.46
C ILE A 6 -34.52 15.44 -23.18
N SER A 7 -34.53 16.79 -23.22
CA SER A 7 -33.34 17.59 -22.95
C SER A 7 -32.82 17.43 -21.51
N ILE A 8 -33.72 17.37 -20.53
CA ILE A 8 -33.36 17.15 -19.11
C ILE A 8 -32.75 15.75 -18.93
N ILE A 9 -33.35 14.71 -19.53
CA ILE A 9 -32.84 13.34 -19.43
C ILE A 9 -31.46 13.23 -20.08
N ALA A 10 -31.26 13.82 -21.26
CA ALA A 10 -29.97 13.84 -21.93
C ALA A 10 -28.88 14.53 -21.10
N PHE A 11 -29.22 15.62 -20.42
CA PHE A 11 -28.31 16.33 -19.52
C PHE A 11 -27.92 15.48 -18.30
N ILE A 12 -28.88 14.78 -17.68
CA ILE A 12 -28.62 13.90 -16.54
C ILE A 12 -27.68 12.75 -16.93
N ILE A 13 -27.92 12.11 -18.09
CA ILE A 13 -27.07 11.03 -18.59
C ILE A 13 -25.63 11.53 -18.82
N LEU A 14 -25.49 12.71 -19.42
CA LEU A 14 -24.18 13.30 -19.70
C LEU A 14 -23.40 13.61 -18.41
N VAL A 15 -24.05 14.19 -17.40
CA VAL A 15 -23.42 14.44 -16.08
C VAL A 15 -23.00 13.12 -15.42
N PHE A 16 -23.82 12.07 -15.52
CA PHE A 16 -23.53 10.78 -14.91
C PHE A 16 -22.31 10.10 -15.53
N VAL A 17 -22.18 10.12 -16.86
CA VAL A 17 -21.03 9.55 -17.59
C VAL A 17 -19.72 10.25 -17.19
N LEU A 18 -19.75 11.58 -17.00
CA LEU A 18 -18.57 12.35 -16.60
C LEU A 18 -18.12 12.07 -15.15
N MET A 19 -19.03 11.66 -14.27
CA MET A 19 -18.73 11.45 -12.84
C MET A 19 -18.12 10.07 -12.52
N LEU A 20 -18.35 9.07 -13.38
CA LEU A 20 -17.88 7.69 -13.18
C LEU A 20 -16.34 7.51 -13.19
N PRO A 21 -15.57 8.03 -14.17
CA PRO A 21 -14.14 7.72 -14.27
C PRO A 21 -13.31 8.33 -13.13
N GLN A 22 -13.75 9.46 -12.57
CA GLN A 22 -13.00 10.16 -11.54
C GLN A 22 -12.97 9.40 -10.20
N LYS A 23 -14.09 8.82 -9.77
CA LYS A 23 -14.17 8.13 -8.47
C LYS A 23 -13.39 6.80 -8.44
N TYR A 24 -13.42 6.04 -9.54
CA TYR A 24 -12.72 4.76 -9.62
C TYR A 24 -11.19 4.94 -9.52
N ASN A 25 -10.64 5.95 -10.21
CA ASN A 25 -9.21 6.21 -10.22
C ASN A 25 -8.68 6.74 -8.86
N ILE A 26 -9.48 7.53 -8.14
CA ILE A 26 -9.10 8.08 -6.83
C ILE A 26 -8.94 6.97 -5.79
N ASN A 27 -9.88 6.03 -5.71
CA ASN A 27 -9.82 4.93 -4.75
C ASN A 27 -8.59 4.03 -4.97
N LYS A 28 -8.30 3.66 -6.23
CA LYS A 28 -7.12 2.84 -6.55
C LYS A 28 -5.83 3.56 -6.12
N LYS A 29 -5.69 4.84 -6.46
CA LYS A 29 -4.50 5.62 -6.10
C LYS A 29 -4.32 5.73 -4.58
N GLN A 30 -5.40 5.98 -3.83
CA GLN A 30 -5.34 6.08 -2.37
C GLN A 30 -4.88 4.77 -1.73
N LYS A 31 -5.40 3.63 -2.19
CA LYS A 31 -4.98 2.30 -1.71
C LYS A 31 -3.51 2.02 -2.04
N THR A 32 -3.05 2.37 -3.23
CA THR A 32 -1.63 2.22 -3.59
C THR A 32 -0.74 3.07 -2.68
N GLU A 33 -1.08 4.34 -2.47
CA GLU A 33 -0.32 5.21 -1.57
C GLU A 33 -0.31 4.69 -0.13
N GLU A 34 -1.43 4.16 0.36
CA GLU A 34 -1.51 3.55 1.69
C GLU A 34 -0.66 2.29 1.80
N CYS A 35 -0.69 1.44 0.78
CA CYS A 35 0.16 0.26 0.71
C CYS A 35 1.65 0.64 0.77
N ILE A 36 2.08 1.63 -0.02
CA ILE A 36 3.46 2.12 -0.05
C ILE A 36 3.86 2.70 1.32
N ARG A 37 2.99 3.49 1.96
CA ARG A 37 3.25 4.02 3.31
C ARG A 37 3.43 2.91 4.35
N ASN A 38 2.59 1.89 4.30
CA ASN A 38 2.69 0.73 5.19
C ASN A 38 4.02 0.00 4.96
N MET A 39 4.39 -0.25 3.71
CA MET A 39 5.68 -0.86 3.37
C MET A 39 6.87 -0.02 3.82
N LYS A 40 6.83 1.31 3.66
CA LYS A 40 7.88 2.23 4.16
C LYS A 40 8.02 2.14 5.68
N THR A 41 6.91 2.13 6.40
CA THR A 41 6.93 2.02 7.87
C THR A 41 7.54 0.69 8.33
N ILE A 42 7.24 -0.41 7.62
CA ILE A 42 7.84 -1.73 7.90
C ILE A 42 9.33 -1.73 7.57
N TYR A 43 9.72 -1.15 6.44
CA TYR A 43 11.12 -1.02 6.02
C TYR A 43 11.96 -0.29 7.09
N GLU A 44 11.49 0.87 7.55
CA GLU A 44 12.15 1.64 8.61
C GLU A 44 12.23 0.86 9.92
N ALA A 45 11.18 0.12 10.29
CA ALA A 45 11.18 -0.72 11.49
C ALA A 45 12.24 -1.83 11.41
N ILE A 46 12.41 -2.46 10.24
CA ILE A 46 13.44 -3.49 10.01
C ILE A 46 14.84 -2.86 10.03
N LYS A 47 15.02 -1.70 9.40
CA LYS A 47 16.29 -0.95 9.43
C LYS A 47 16.72 -0.66 10.88
N ASN A 48 15.80 -0.14 11.69
CA ASN A 48 16.07 0.14 13.10
C ASN A 48 16.35 -1.14 13.90
N TYR A 49 15.58 -2.22 13.68
CA TYR A 49 15.81 -3.51 14.31
C TYR A 49 17.24 -4.03 14.05
N MET A 50 17.65 -4.01 12.79
CA MET A 50 18.95 -4.51 12.36
C MET A 50 20.08 -3.63 12.91
N GLN A 51 19.91 -2.30 12.92
CA GLN A 51 20.89 -1.38 13.48
C GLN A 51 21.08 -1.55 14.99
N ASP A 52 19.98 -1.69 15.73
CA ASP A 52 20.02 -1.79 17.19
C ASP A 52 20.54 -3.15 17.67
N ARG A 53 20.24 -4.23 16.93
CA ARG A 53 20.59 -5.59 17.32
C ARG A 53 21.80 -6.18 16.60
N ASN A 54 22.27 -5.53 15.55
CA ASN A 54 23.35 -6.02 14.69
C ASN A 54 23.09 -7.44 14.15
N GLU A 55 21.82 -7.77 13.87
CA GLU A 55 21.40 -9.09 13.41
C GLU A 55 20.41 -9.02 12.25
N ASP A 56 20.35 -10.08 11.45
CA ASP A 56 19.39 -10.22 10.36
C ASP A 56 17.96 -10.28 10.88
N PHE A 57 17.02 -9.74 10.10
CA PHE A 57 15.60 -9.86 10.38
C PHE A 57 14.94 -10.85 9.43
N ASN A 58 14.51 -12.00 9.95
CA ASN A 58 13.76 -13.03 9.22
C ASN A 58 12.40 -13.33 9.86
N GLY A 59 11.85 -12.35 10.59
CA GLY A 59 10.63 -12.49 11.38
C GLY A 59 9.38 -12.01 10.66
N THR A 60 8.29 -11.90 11.43
CA THR A 60 7.00 -11.40 10.96
C THR A 60 6.73 -9.97 11.46
N ALA A 61 5.70 -9.31 10.91
CA ALA A 61 5.22 -8.03 11.45
C ALA A 61 4.88 -8.10 12.95
N GLN A 62 4.44 -9.27 13.45
CA GLN A 62 4.15 -9.47 14.87
C GLN A 62 5.43 -9.45 15.72
N ASP A 63 6.56 -9.92 15.18
CA ASP A 63 7.84 -9.86 15.88
C ASP A 63 8.32 -8.42 16.03
N LEU A 64 8.17 -7.58 15.00
CA LEU A 64 8.46 -6.15 15.07
C LEU A 64 7.54 -5.42 16.07
N VAL A 65 6.28 -5.83 16.18
CA VAL A 65 5.35 -5.30 17.21
C VAL A 65 5.79 -5.73 18.60
N ARG A 66 6.09 -7.00 18.80
CA ARG A 66 6.52 -7.57 20.08
C ARG A 66 7.84 -6.95 20.57
N THR A 67 8.72 -6.60 19.65
CA THR A 67 10.02 -5.99 19.95
C THR A 67 9.96 -4.46 20.02
N GLY A 68 8.80 -3.85 19.73
CA GLY A 68 8.56 -2.41 19.88
C GLY A 68 8.98 -1.55 18.69
N TYR A 69 9.53 -2.13 17.62
CA TYR A 69 9.91 -1.41 16.40
C TYR A 69 8.71 -1.05 15.51
N LEU A 70 7.56 -1.71 15.73
CA LEU A 70 6.32 -1.44 15.01
C LEU A 70 5.16 -1.24 15.99
N LYS A 71 4.31 -0.22 15.78
CA LYS A 71 3.19 0.06 16.70
C LYS A 71 2.04 -0.94 16.60
N ARG A 72 1.80 -1.45 15.39
CA ARG A 72 0.73 -2.40 15.06
C ARG A 72 1.07 -3.15 13.78
N THR A 73 0.41 -4.27 13.54
CA THR A 73 0.50 -4.94 12.23
C THR A 73 -0.24 -4.11 11.18
N TYR A 74 0.35 -4.01 9.99
CA TYR A 74 -0.27 -3.36 8.83
C TYR A 74 -0.73 -4.43 7.84
N GLU A 75 -1.81 -4.13 7.13
CA GLU A 75 -2.43 -5.01 6.15
C GLU A 75 -2.53 -4.29 4.80
N CYS A 76 -2.63 -5.08 3.73
CA CYS A 76 -2.84 -4.52 2.40
C CYS A 76 -4.24 -3.91 2.28
N PRO A 77 -4.40 -2.67 1.77
CA PRO A 77 -5.70 -2.00 1.65
C PRO A 77 -6.58 -2.55 0.49
N GLU A 78 -6.06 -3.50 -0.31
CA GLU A 78 -6.83 -4.10 -1.40
C GLU A 78 -7.73 -5.23 -0.93
N ASP A 79 -7.14 -6.26 -0.29
CA ASP A 79 -7.87 -7.40 0.28
C ASP A 79 -7.57 -7.51 1.78
N GLY A 80 -8.60 -7.23 2.57
CA GLY A 80 -8.48 -6.78 3.95
C GLY A 80 -8.61 -7.85 5.02
N VAL A 81 -8.11 -9.08 4.83
CA VAL A 81 -8.03 -10.02 5.95
C VAL A 81 -6.80 -10.92 5.83
N GLY A 82 -5.76 -10.64 6.62
CA GLY A 82 -4.64 -11.56 6.84
C GLY A 82 -3.46 -11.47 5.87
N ASP A 83 -3.55 -10.59 4.87
CA ASP A 83 -2.48 -10.31 3.92
C ASP A 83 -1.35 -9.50 4.57
N LYS A 84 -0.46 -10.22 5.24
CA LYS A 84 0.75 -9.67 5.85
C LYS A 84 1.81 -9.46 4.77
N TYR A 85 2.49 -8.31 4.84
CA TYR A 85 3.64 -8.01 4.00
C TYR A 85 4.74 -9.07 4.17
N ILE A 86 5.33 -9.48 3.04
CA ILE A 86 6.50 -10.36 3.03
C ILE A 86 7.71 -9.48 3.30
N MET A 87 8.49 -9.82 4.32
CA MET A 87 9.56 -8.95 4.80
C MET A 87 10.79 -9.74 5.26
N SER A 88 11.97 -9.22 4.95
CA SER A 88 13.25 -9.75 5.41
C SER A 88 14.31 -8.65 5.38
N GLY A 89 15.35 -8.79 6.20
CA GLY A 89 16.47 -7.86 6.25
C GLY A 89 17.78 -8.60 6.52
N ASN A 90 18.81 -8.30 5.72
CA ASN A 90 20.15 -8.85 5.86
C ASN A 90 21.08 -7.74 6.37
N HIS A 91 21.61 -7.91 7.59
CA HIS A 91 22.45 -6.93 8.27
C HIS A 91 23.86 -6.86 7.65
N VAL A 92 24.35 -7.97 7.09
CA VAL A 92 25.67 -8.01 6.46
C VAL A 92 25.69 -7.21 5.15
N THR A 93 24.63 -7.31 4.35
CA THR A 93 24.52 -6.58 3.07
C THR A 93 23.80 -5.24 3.20
N GLY A 94 23.04 -5.03 4.28
CA GLY A 94 22.13 -3.90 4.45
C GLY A 94 20.85 -4.01 3.61
N GLU A 95 20.62 -5.14 2.93
CA GLU A 95 19.47 -5.32 2.05
C GLU A 95 18.20 -5.58 2.87
N ILE A 96 17.19 -4.74 2.67
CA ILE A 96 15.87 -4.88 3.30
C ILE A 96 14.83 -5.04 2.20
N ILE A 97 14.08 -6.14 2.27
CA ILE A 97 13.05 -6.50 1.30
C ILE A 97 11.71 -6.38 2.01
N VAL A 98 10.81 -5.57 1.45
CA VAL A 98 9.41 -5.49 1.88
C VAL A 98 8.53 -5.56 0.65
N LYS A 99 7.69 -6.60 0.55
CA LYS A 99 6.82 -6.87 -0.60
C LYS A 99 5.36 -6.97 -0.18
N CYS A 100 4.50 -6.42 -1.02
CA CYS A 100 3.05 -6.58 -0.91
C CYS A 100 2.65 -8.01 -1.32
N PRO A 101 1.78 -8.71 -0.57
CA PRO A 101 1.31 -10.04 -0.95
C PRO A 101 0.51 -10.02 -2.26
N ASN A 102 -0.16 -8.90 -2.55
CA ASN A 102 -0.99 -8.73 -3.74
C ASN A 102 -0.28 -7.99 -4.88
N GLU A 103 1.05 -7.97 -4.91
CA GLU A 103 1.81 -7.34 -6.02
C GLU A 103 1.46 -7.93 -7.39
N ILE A 104 1.10 -9.22 -7.45
CA ILE A 104 0.69 -9.91 -8.69
C ILE A 104 -0.64 -9.35 -9.23
N ALA A 105 -1.59 -9.06 -8.34
CA ALA A 105 -2.90 -8.50 -8.71
C ALA A 105 -2.83 -6.97 -8.90
N PHE A 106 -1.91 -6.30 -8.19
CA PHE A 106 -1.74 -4.86 -8.19
C PHE A 106 -0.26 -4.50 -8.42
N PRO A 107 0.20 -4.43 -9.68
CA PRO A 107 1.62 -4.18 -10.00
C PRO A 107 2.10 -2.80 -9.57
N ASP A 108 1.19 -1.88 -9.27
CA ASP A 108 1.48 -0.54 -8.76
C ASP A 108 1.87 -0.55 -7.26
N HIS A 109 1.67 -1.66 -6.54
CA HIS A 109 1.95 -1.81 -5.10
C HIS A 109 3.40 -2.22 -4.85
N LYS A 110 4.34 -1.45 -5.37
CA LYS A 110 5.78 -1.66 -5.18
C LYS A 110 6.37 -0.53 -4.36
N LEU A 111 7.30 -0.87 -3.48
CA LEU A 111 8.10 0.14 -2.79
C LEU A 111 8.97 0.86 -3.85
N PRO A 112 8.87 2.18 -4.01
CA PRO A 112 9.74 2.90 -4.92
C PRO A 112 11.19 2.85 -4.45
N GLU A 113 12.12 2.67 -5.39
CA GLU A 113 13.57 2.57 -5.13
C GLU A 113 14.12 3.78 -4.38
N SER A 114 13.50 4.95 -4.55
CA SER A 114 13.86 6.19 -3.83
C SER A 114 13.76 6.09 -2.31
N ILE A 115 13.00 5.13 -1.76
CA ILE A 115 12.90 4.90 -0.31
C ILE A 115 14.02 3.97 0.18
N ILE A 116 14.55 3.14 -0.72
CA ILE A 116 15.61 2.16 -0.42
C ILE A 116 16.99 2.84 -0.44
N GLU A 117 17.14 3.92 -1.20
CA GLU A 117 18.38 4.69 -1.37
C GLU A 117 18.55 5.86 -0.36
N GLU A 118 17.61 6.08 0.56
CA GLU A 118 17.70 7.05 1.69
C GLU A 118 18.36 6.43 2.95
#